data_AF-A0A1F2X5D4-F1
#
_entry.id   AF-A0A1F2X5D4-F1
#
_cell.length_a   1.000
_cell.length_b   1.000
_cell.length_c   1.000
_cell.angle_alpha   90.00
_cell.angle_beta   90.00
_cell.angle_gamma   90.00
#
_symmetry.space_group_name_H-M   'P 1'
#
loop_
_entity.id
_entity.type
_entity.pdbx_description
1 polymer ?
#
loop_
_entity_poly.entity_id
_entity_poly.type
_entity_poly.pdbx_seq_one_letter_code
_entity_poly.pdbx_strand_id
1 'polypeptide(L)'
;MGIYANLNNEISKNLDSFNIILADKDVDTFKKIQKLNNKFNFINLSSYFAVSFILEYEKIDLIIISRKISNLSDIIKKADKKKINVYVLGKDISLPVNEKEIENIILKEIERKASSKKNRRFDFKKCISNLLNLDINRKLILRPGFKNQEKIKKHSKEAEKENKSEYKKEKPLNFVNNMDSSERKEKSNCKDDVDYSQPDPEKDYVKSYSDRDLIPENDLKIKSIKTIKQKVIILSKAKGGVGSTTISIFLSFMFKKISTLLVDLNFSEGGGDISYYLGIPKSPNILNFIDGYNRDSLKNSVIKIRENLDVLQAPPTYEMSRKVDLQDIYCLADIAKKKYHLIIFDLPNKFDDLLLGVIDLADLLIMVSDYTPGSIGRLIKINNRFLYDDLEKILIINKYSKIKGLNLLKNQIKEFFHLKDFIFLDESEVLRGKTEFLNFNFGNLKSFEHLTEKVFNLLTCD
;
A
#
# COMPACT_ATOMS: atom_id res chain seq x y z
N MET A 1 -12.88 -43.95 14.71
CA MET A 1 -12.12 -42.68 14.54
C MET A 1 -12.54 -41.87 13.31
N GLY A 2 -12.67 -42.44 12.10
CA GLY A 2 -12.87 -41.69 10.85
C GLY A 2 -13.89 -40.55 10.84
N ILE A 3 -15.09 -40.72 11.42
CA ILE A 3 -16.15 -39.68 11.42
C ILE A 3 -15.66 -38.37 12.10
N TYR A 4 -14.93 -38.46 13.20
CA TYR A 4 -14.42 -37.27 13.92
C TYR A 4 -13.28 -36.57 13.16
N ALA A 5 -12.43 -37.33 12.47
CA ALA A 5 -11.40 -36.76 11.61
C ALA A 5 -12.04 -36.00 10.42
N ASN A 6 -13.12 -36.55 9.84
CA ASN A 6 -13.82 -35.92 8.73
C ASN A 6 -14.58 -34.66 9.20
N LEU A 7 -15.26 -34.68 10.36
CA LEU A 7 -15.87 -33.48 10.93
C LEU A 7 -14.85 -32.39 11.24
N ASN A 8 -13.69 -32.72 11.82
CA ASN A 8 -12.65 -31.73 12.08
C ASN A 8 -12.11 -31.10 10.79
N ASN A 9 -11.97 -31.88 9.71
CA ASN A 9 -11.59 -31.37 8.38
C ASN A 9 -12.70 -30.54 7.71
N GLU A 10 -13.98 -30.83 7.94
CA GLU A 10 -15.08 -29.94 7.51
C GLU A 10 -15.07 -28.63 8.31
N ILE A 11 -14.79 -28.69 9.60
CA ILE A 11 -14.79 -27.53 10.49
C ILE A 11 -13.61 -26.60 10.19
N SER A 12 -12.39 -27.12 10.01
CA SER A 12 -11.25 -26.31 9.58
C SER A 12 -11.51 -25.69 8.21
N LYS A 13 -11.95 -26.46 7.21
CA LYS A 13 -12.30 -25.91 5.89
C LYS A 13 -13.39 -24.84 5.93
N ASN A 14 -14.36 -24.91 6.85
CA ASN A 14 -15.34 -23.82 7.00
C ASN A 14 -14.69 -22.59 7.66
N LEU A 15 -13.88 -22.75 8.71
CA LEU A 15 -13.12 -21.67 9.38
C LEU A 15 -12.18 -20.94 8.39
N ASP A 16 -11.35 -21.69 7.66
CA ASP A 16 -10.40 -21.18 6.66
C ASP A 16 -11.10 -20.43 5.51
N SER A 17 -12.41 -20.68 5.30
CA SER A 17 -13.24 -20.06 4.25
C SER A 17 -14.17 -18.94 4.75
N PHE A 18 -14.14 -18.63 6.05
CA PHE A 18 -15.06 -17.68 6.69
C PHE A 18 -14.43 -16.29 6.73
N ASN A 19 -14.72 -15.48 5.71
CA ASN A 19 -14.08 -14.18 5.51
C ASN A 19 -14.79 -13.09 6.31
N ILE A 20 -14.05 -12.37 7.15
CA ILE A 20 -14.58 -11.33 8.05
C ILE A 20 -14.03 -9.98 7.61
N ILE A 21 -14.88 -9.02 7.26
CA ILE A 21 -14.44 -7.62 7.19
C ILE A 21 -14.32 -7.06 8.61
N LEU A 22 -13.17 -6.47 8.93
CA LEU A 22 -13.00 -5.59 10.08
C LEU A 22 -12.74 -4.17 9.55
N ALA A 23 -13.66 -3.24 9.81
CA ALA A 23 -13.59 -1.87 9.30
C ALA A 23 -13.64 -0.83 10.43
N ASP A 24 -12.53 -0.17 10.71
CA ASP A 24 -12.42 0.94 11.68
C ASP A 24 -11.45 2.00 11.10
N LYS A 25 -11.24 3.12 11.81
CA LYS A 25 -10.15 4.07 11.53
C LYS A 25 -9.18 4.17 12.72
N ASP A 26 -9.05 3.09 13.49
CA ASP A 26 -8.40 3.08 14.81
C ASP A 26 -7.49 1.86 14.98
N VAL A 27 -6.19 2.12 15.11
CA VAL A 27 -5.13 1.11 15.16
C VAL A 27 -5.27 0.19 16.38
N ASP A 28 -5.80 0.68 17.51
CA ASP A 28 -5.94 -0.11 18.74
C ASP A 28 -7.07 -1.16 18.64
N THR A 29 -8.02 -0.99 17.71
CA THR A 29 -8.99 -2.04 17.35
C THR A 29 -8.27 -3.20 16.64
N PHE A 30 -7.48 -2.89 15.60
CA PHE A 30 -6.78 -3.91 14.81
C PHE A 30 -5.73 -4.67 15.62
N LYS A 31 -4.91 -3.97 16.42
CA LYS A 31 -3.84 -4.58 17.25
C LYS A 31 -4.34 -5.63 18.23
N LYS A 32 -5.55 -5.48 18.76
CA LYS A 32 -6.18 -6.49 19.61
C LYS A 32 -6.64 -7.69 18.80
N ILE A 33 -7.34 -7.43 17.69
CA ILE A 33 -7.94 -8.47 16.85
C ILE A 33 -6.87 -9.27 16.08
N GLN A 34 -5.68 -8.71 15.83
CA GLN A 34 -4.54 -9.40 15.19
C GLN A 34 -4.19 -10.73 15.90
N LYS A 35 -4.42 -10.84 17.22
CA LYS A 35 -4.22 -12.10 17.97
C LYS A 35 -5.19 -13.23 17.60
N LEU A 36 -6.21 -12.93 16.80
CA LEU A 36 -7.19 -13.87 16.25
C LEU A 36 -6.95 -14.18 14.75
N ASN A 37 -5.98 -13.52 14.08
CA ASN A 37 -5.63 -13.77 12.67
C ASN A 37 -5.08 -15.20 12.44
N ASN A 38 -4.71 -15.91 13.50
CA ASN A 38 -4.33 -17.33 13.47
C ASN A 38 -5.51 -18.30 13.61
N LYS A 39 -6.74 -17.78 13.82
CA LYS A 39 -7.98 -18.55 14.00
C LYS A 39 -9.04 -18.23 12.95
N PHE A 40 -9.07 -17.01 12.42
CA PHE A 40 -10.07 -16.54 11.45
C PHE A 40 -9.45 -15.62 10.39
N ASN A 41 -10.04 -15.61 9.19
CA ASN A 41 -9.58 -14.76 8.07
C ASN A 41 -10.17 -13.35 8.17
N PHE A 42 -9.37 -12.37 8.61
CA PHE A 42 -9.76 -10.96 8.69
C PHE A 42 -9.25 -10.15 7.48
N ILE A 43 -10.18 -9.48 6.81
CA ILE A 43 -9.91 -8.44 5.81
C ILE A 43 -10.10 -7.10 6.50
N ASN A 44 -8.99 -6.52 6.93
CA ASN A 44 -8.96 -5.21 7.59
C ASN A 44 -9.14 -4.09 6.54
N LEU A 45 -10.03 -3.11 6.75
CA LEU A 45 -10.35 -2.05 5.78
C LEU A 45 -10.48 -0.67 6.46
N SER A 46 -10.00 0.40 5.81
CA SER A 46 -9.96 1.77 6.40
C SER A 46 -11.07 2.71 5.91
N SER A 47 -11.66 2.42 4.75
CA SER A 47 -12.54 3.35 4.03
C SER A 47 -13.89 2.75 3.66
N TYR A 48 -14.90 3.61 3.49
CA TYR A 48 -16.24 3.23 2.99
C TYR A 48 -16.15 2.47 1.66
N PHE A 49 -15.38 3.01 0.73
CA PHE A 49 -15.23 2.50 -0.62
C PHE A 49 -14.55 1.12 -0.64
N ALA A 50 -13.53 0.91 0.20
CA ALA A 50 -12.91 -0.41 0.33
C ALA A 50 -13.90 -1.47 0.81
N VAL A 51 -14.67 -1.18 1.87
CA VAL A 51 -15.72 -2.09 2.37
C VAL A 51 -16.78 -2.31 1.28
N SER A 52 -17.20 -1.25 0.60
CA SER A 52 -18.17 -1.29 -0.50
C SER A 52 -17.70 -2.13 -1.70
N PHE A 53 -16.42 -2.07 -2.06
CA PHE A 53 -15.82 -2.82 -3.17
C PHE A 53 -15.60 -4.29 -2.81
N ILE A 54 -15.00 -4.56 -1.65
CA ILE A 54 -14.78 -5.94 -1.20
C ILE A 54 -16.11 -6.67 -1.03
N LEU A 55 -17.17 -5.99 -0.54
CA LEU A 55 -18.53 -6.55 -0.54
C LEU A 55 -19.15 -6.75 -1.93
N GLU A 56 -18.58 -6.17 -2.99
CA GLU A 56 -19.07 -6.37 -4.36
C GLU A 56 -18.42 -7.58 -5.04
N TYR A 57 -17.11 -7.74 -4.89
CA TYR A 57 -16.32 -8.75 -5.63
C TYR A 57 -15.90 -9.98 -4.79
N GLU A 58 -15.85 -9.89 -3.46
CA GLU A 58 -15.44 -11.00 -2.59
C GLU A 58 -16.61 -11.66 -1.84
N LYS A 59 -16.46 -12.97 -1.56
CA LYS A 59 -17.37 -13.69 -0.66
C LYS A 59 -17.05 -13.33 0.78
N ILE A 60 -17.81 -12.40 1.35
CA ILE A 60 -17.73 -12.00 2.76
C ILE A 60 -18.82 -12.69 3.60
N ASP A 61 -18.46 -13.18 4.78
CA ASP A 61 -19.37 -13.87 5.68
C ASP A 61 -19.86 -13.02 6.86
N LEU A 62 -19.03 -12.12 7.37
CA LEU A 62 -19.31 -11.28 8.54
C LEU A 62 -18.69 -9.89 8.36
N ILE A 63 -19.35 -8.85 8.86
CA ILE A 63 -18.78 -7.50 8.95
C ILE A 63 -18.78 -7.06 10.42
N ILE A 64 -17.61 -6.65 10.91
CA ILE A 64 -17.44 -5.89 12.15
C ILE A 64 -17.01 -4.49 11.75
N ILE A 65 -17.78 -3.45 12.12
CA ILE A 65 -17.57 -2.10 11.58
C ILE A 65 -17.75 -0.99 12.62
N SER A 66 -16.92 0.03 12.52
CA SER A 66 -16.91 1.21 13.38
C SER A 66 -17.80 2.33 12.86
N ARG A 67 -18.36 3.11 13.80
CA ARG A 67 -19.02 4.39 13.47
C ARG A 67 -18.05 5.45 12.91
N LYS A 68 -16.74 5.18 12.89
CA LYS A 68 -15.70 6.04 12.26
C LYS A 68 -15.61 5.84 10.73
N ILE A 69 -16.25 4.82 10.17
CA ILE A 69 -16.35 4.60 8.72
C ILE A 69 -17.49 5.45 8.14
N SER A 70 -17.20 6.14 7.04
CA SER A 70 -18.13 6.94 6.24
C SER A 70 -19.28 6.08 5.68
N ASN A 71 -20.46 6.66 5.44
CA ASN A 71 -21.62 6.00 4.82
C ASN A 71 -21.99 4.61 5.39
N LEU A 72 -21.82 4.40 6.70
CA LEU A 72 -22.15 3.15 7.42
C LEU A 72 -23.57 2.63 7.11
N SER A 73 -24.54 3.52 6.95
CA SER A 73 -25.92 3.18 6.56
C SER A 73 -26.01 2.43 5.23
N ASP A 74 -25.11 2.71 4.29
CA ASP A 74 -25.14 2.16 2.94
C ASP A 74 -24.35 0.85 2.87
N ILE A 75 -23.32 0.71 3.70
CA ILE A 75 -22.67 -0.59 3.97
C ILE A 75 -23.69 -1.57 4.56
N ILE A 76 -24.48 -1.15 5.55
CA ILE A 76 -25.53 -2.00 6.16
C ILE A 76 -26.56 -2.42 5.09
N LYS A 77 -27.11 -1.48 4.31
CA LYS A 77 -28.04 -1.79 3.20
C LYS A 77 -27.43 -2.75 2.16
N LYS A 78 -26.13 -2.68 1.87
CA LYS A 78 -25.44 -3.62 0.97
C LYS A 78 -25.28 -5.01 1.60
N ALA A 79 -24.90 -5.06 2.87
CA ALA A 79 -24.76 -6.29 3.64
C ALA A 79 -26.10 -7.05 3.78
N ASP A 80 -27.18 -6.35 4.12
CA ASP A 80 -28.53 -6.90 4.23
C ASP A 80 -28.98 -7.57 2.93
N LYS A 81 -28.80 -6.89 1.78
CA LYS A 81 -29.08 -7.43 0.44
C LYS A 81 -28.32 -8.72 0.15
N LYS A 82 -27.07 -8.82 0.62
CA LYS A 82 -26.21 -10.01 0.47
C LYS A 82 -26.34 -11.01 1.63
N LYS A 83 -27.25 -10.77 2.59
CA LYS A 83 -27.53 -11.60 3.79
C LYS A 83 -26.30 -11.79 4.69
N ILE A 84 -25.46 -10.75 4.79
CA ILE A 84 -24.25 -10.69 5.61
C ILE A 84 -24.60 -9.97 6.92
N ASN A 85 -24.28 -10.58 8.06
CA ASN A 85 -24.51 -9.94 9.36
C ASN A 85 -23.49 -8.81 9.61
N VAL A 86 -23.95 -7.70 10.19
CA VAL A 86 -23.15 -6.52 10.55
C VAL A 86 -23.21 -6.28 12.05
N TYR A 87 -22.05 -6.13 12.68
CA TYR A 87 -21.91 -5.76 14.10
C TYR A 87 -21.19 -4.42 14.20
N VAL A 88 -21.85 -3.43 14.82
CA VAL A 88 -21.29 -2.07 14.93
C VAL A 88 -20.53 -1.89 16.25
N LEU A 89 -19.24 -1.51 16.17
CA LEU A 89 -18.42 -1.20 17.34
C LEU A 89 -18.99 0.00 18.11
N GLY A 90 -19.10 -0.12 19.43
CA GLY A 90 -19.78 0.87 20.26
C GLY A 90 -21.31 0.86 20.10
N LYS A 91 -21.89 -0.28 19.69
CA LYS A 91 -23.34 -0.53 19.69
C LYS A 91 -23.64 -2.01 19.96
N ASP A 92 -23.11 -2.88 19.12
CA ASP A 92 -23.33 -4.34 19.13
C ASP A 92 -22.11 -5.10 19.69
N ILE A 93 -20.97 -4.41 19.79
CA ILE A 93 -19.72 -4.86 20.41
C ILE A 93 -19.20 -3.73 21.31
N SER A 94 -18.75 -4.08 22.50
CA SER A 94 -18.26 -3.16 23.52
C SER A 94 -16.97 -2.45 23.12
N LEU A 95 -16.79 -1.21 23.58
CA LEU A 95 -15.53 -0.46 23.46
C LEU A 95 -14.95 -0.16 24.85
N PRO A 96 -13.62 -0.27 25.05
CA PRO A 96 -12.62 -0.69 24.07
C PRO A 96 -12.67 -2.20 23.81
N VAL A 97 -12.44 -2.61 22.55
CA VAL A 97 -12.65 -4.00 22.07
C VAL A 97 -12.02 -5.07 22.97
N ASN A 98 -12.73 -6.20 23.12
CA ASN A 98 -12.29 -7.42 23.80
C ASN A 98 -12.21 -8.60 22.82
N GLU A 99 -11.02 -9.21 22.72
CA GLU A 99 -10.75 -10.38 21.86
C GLU A 99 -11.75 -11.52 22.06
N LYS A 100 -12.11 -11.83 23.31
CA LYS A 100 -13.05 -12.93 23.63
C LYS A 100 -14.49 -12.61 23.24
N GLU A 101 -14.88 -11.34 23.21
CA GLU A 101 -16.22 -10.91 22.78
C GLU A 101 -16.37 -11.15 21.27
N ILE A 102 -15.34 -10.78 20.50
CA ILE A 102 -15.27 -11.00 19.06
C ILE A 102 -15.16 -12.49 18.70
N GLU A 103 -14.28 -13.26 19.35
CA GLU A 103 -14.16 -14.72 19.14
C GLU A 103 -15.52 -15.43 19.35
N ASN A 104 -16.26 -15.05 20.41
CA ASN A 104 -17.61 -15.59 20.66
C ASN A 104 -18.66 -15.15 19.63
N ILE A 105 -18.56 -13.95 19.06
CA ILE A 105 -19.49 -13.49 18.00
C ILE A 105 -19.22 -14.25 16.69
N ILE A 106 -17.95 -14.39 16.32
CA ILE A 106 -17.53 -15.11 15.10
C ILE A 106 -17.97 -16.58 15.18
N LEU A 107 -17.69 -17.27 16.30
CA LEU A 107 -18.09 -18.66 16.49
C LEU A 107 -19.61 -18.86 16.41
N LYS A 108 -20.41 -17.94 16.96
CA LYS A 108 -21.88 -17.97 16.84
C LYS A 108 -22.36 -17.78 15.40
N GLU A 109 -21.74 -16.90 14.63
CA GLU A 109 -22.11 -16.70 13.22
C GLU A 109 -21.71 -17.90 12.36
N ILE A 110 -20.55 -18.53 12.64
CA ILE A 110 -20.13 -19.80 12.03
C ILE A 110 -21.16 -20.90 12.34
N GLU A 111 -21.57 -21.06 13.62
CA GLU A 111 -22.64 -22.00 13.99
C GLU A 111 -23.94 -21.70 13.24
N ARG A 112 -24.34 -20.43 13.12
CA ARG A 112 -25.56 -20.00 12.41
C ARG A 112 -25.51 -20.37 10.93
N LYS A 113 -24.40 -20.13 10.24
CA LYS A 113 -24.22 -20.46 8.81
C LYS A 113 -23.98 -21.94 8.54
N ALA A 114 -23.36 -22.66 9.48
CA ALA A 114 -23.29 -24.11 9.42
C ALA A 114 -24.69 -24.74 9.58
N SER A 115 -25.49 -24.22 10.52
CA SER A 115 -26.85 -24.69 10.81
C SER A 115 -27.83 -24.40 9.67
N SER A 116 -27.73 -23.24 9.01
CA SER A 116 -28.60 -22.93 7.85
C SER A 116 -28.30 -23.81 6.63
N LYS A 117 -27.05 -24.27 6.45
CA LYS A 117 -26.70 -25.36 5.52
C LYS A 117 -27.19 -26.74 6.01
N LYS A 118 -27.30 -26.96 7.33
CA LYS A 118 -27.60 -28.24 7.99
C LYS A 118 -29.05 -28.49 8.43
N ASN A 119 -30.03 -27.98 7.67
CA ASN A 119 -31.34 -28.65 7.60
C ASN A 119 -31.27 -30.08 6.99
N ARG A 120 -30.06 -30.60 6.71
CA ARG A 120 -29.74 -32.04 6.63
C ARG A 120 -28.62 -32.45 7.61
N ARG A 121 -29.03 -32.80 8.83
CA ARG A 121 -28.35 -33.64 9.86
C ARG A 121 -27.07 -33.12 10.57
N PHE A 122 -26.98 -33.58 11.82
CA PHE A 122 -25.88 -33.55 12.81
C PHE A 122 -25.60 -32.27 13.61
N ASP A 123 -25.52 -32.49 14.92
CA ASP A 123 -25.45 -31.50 16.01
C ASP A 123 -24.04 -30.92 16.17
N PHE A 124 -23.91 -29.61 15.94
CA PHE A 124 -22.63 -28.92 15.82
C PHE A 124 -22.01 -28.54 17.18
N LYS A 125 -22.84 -28.33 18.22
CA LYS A 125 -22.39 -27.78 19.52
C LYS A 125 -21.31 -28.61 20.20
N LYS A 126 -21.36 -29.94 20.00
CA LYS A 126 -20.43 -30.90 20.62
C LYS A 126 -19.02 -30.92 19.98
N CYS A 127 -18.81 -30.22 18.86
CA CYS A 127 -17.49 -30.08 18.24
C CYS A 127 -16.78 -28.78 18.62
N ILE A 128 -17.49 -27.65 18.71
CA ILE A 128 -16.86 -26.35 19.06
C ILE A 128 -16.40 -26.33 20.52
N SER A 129 -17.09 -27.07 21.41
CA SER A 129 -16.60 -27.36 22.76
C SER A 129 -15.24 -28.08 22.81
N ASN A 130 -14.88 -28.83 21.76
CA ASN A 130 -13.57 -29.49 21.68
C ASN A 130 -12.50 -28.57 21.11
N LEU A 131 -12.85 -27.61 20.25
CA LEU A 131 -11.92 -26.60 19.75
C LEU A 131 -11.38 -25.74 20.91
N LEU A 132 -12.26 -25.30 21.82
CA LEU A 132 -11.90 -24.58 23.04
C LEU A 132 -10.98 -25.37 24.00
N ASN A 133 -11.01 -26.71 23.94
CA ASN A 133 -10.16 -27.58 24.77
C ASN A 133 -8.84 -27.99 24.09
N LEU A 134 -8.70 -27.79 22.78
CA LEU A 134 -7.47 -28.15 22.04
C LEU A 134 -6.31 -27.17 22.28
N ASP A 135 -6.60 -25.89 22.51
CA ASP A 135 -5.59 -24.86 22.84
C ASP A 135 -4.85 -25.15 24.17
N ILE A 136 -5.44 -25.92 25.07
CA ILE A 136 -4.84 -26.28 26.37
C ILE A 136 -3.75 -27.36 26.21
N ASN A 137 -3.99 -28.36 25.36
CA ASN A 137 -3.12 -29.54 25.26
C ASN A 137 -1.94 -29.41 24.29
N ARG A 138 -1.86 -28.33 23.49
CA ARG A 138 -0.73 -28.08 22.57
C ARG A 138 0.52 -27.48 23.22
N LYS A 139 0.56 -27.31 24.55
CA LYS A 139 1.66 -26.62 25.27
C LYS A 139 2.59 -27.51 26.09
N LEU A 140 2.55 -28.83 25.91
CA LEU A 140 3.41 -29.80 26.61
C LEU A 140 3.96 -30.86 25.64
N ILE A 141 5.05 -31.54 26.07
CA ILE A 141 5.94 -32.42 25.26
C ILE A 141 6.86 -31.57 24.35
N LEU A 142 7.95 -30.98 24.88
CA LEU A 142 9.29 -31.56 25.15
C LEU A 142 10.11 -31.80 23.85
N ARG A 143 11.41 -31.46 23.77
CA ARG A 143 12.51 -31.87 24.69
C ARG A 143 13.61 -30.78 24.94
N PRO A 144 14.57 -31.01 25.86
CA PRO A 144 15.23 -29.92 26.62
C PRO A 144 16.76 -29.76 26.41
N GLY A 145 17.32 -28.68 26.96
CA GLY A 145 18.75 -28.52 27.21
C GLY A 145 19.08 -27.29 28.08
N PHE A 146 19.96 -27.47 29.08
CA PHE A 146 20.58 -26.45 29.97
C PHE A 146 19.75 -25.74 31.07
N LYS A 147 19.96 -26.25 32.31
CA LYS A 147 20.11 -25.45 33.54
C LYS A 147 21.50 -24.76 33.53
N ASN A 148 21.86 -23.72 34.29
CA ASN A 148 21.27 -22.99 35.45
C ASN A 148 21.91 -21.55 35.47
N GLN A 149 21.80 -20.61 36.42
CA GLN A 149 21.22 -20.53 37.78
C GLN A 149 20.87 -19.06 38.18
N GLU A 150 20.52 -18.84 39.45
CA GLU A 150 20.71 -17.67 40.35
C GLU A 150 21.53 -16.42 39.89
N LYS A 151 21.27 -15.19 40.36
CA LYS A 151 20.90 -14.84 41.77
C LYS A 151 20.12 -13.52 41.97
N ILE A 152 19.30 -13.56 43.02
CA ILE A 152 18.36 -12.56 43.58
C ILE A 152 19.06 -11.29 44.13
N LYS A 153 18.46 -10.09 43.97
CA LYS A 153 18.10 -9.18 45.10
C LYS A 153 17.18 -8.01 44.73
N LYS A 154 16.51 -7.47 45.77
CA LYS A 154 15.49 -6.39 45.75
C LYS A 154 16.09 -5.03 46.13
N HIS A 155 15.34 -3.98 45.80
CA HIS A 155 15.05 -2.73 46.53
C HIS A 155 15.11 -1.52 45.58
N SER A 156 14.24 -0.50 45.53
CA SER A 156 12.90 -0.14 46.06
C SER A 156 12.96 1.31 46.54
N LYS A 157 11.91 2.13 46.29
CA LYS A 157 11.73 3.49 46.84
C LYS A 157 12.76 4.53 46.32
N GLU A 158 12.53 5.84 46.27
CA GLU A 158 11.30 6.67 46.39
C GLU A 158 11.58 8.07 45.78
N ALA A 159 10.64 9.00 45.96
CA ALA A 159 10.70 10.46 45.77
C ALA A 159 10.11 11.02 44.47
N GLU A 160 8.84 11.42 44.59
CA GLU A 160 8.28 12.54 43.83
C GLU A 160 8.99 13.84 44.20
N LYS A 161 8.97 14.83 43.30
CA LYS A 161 8.80 16.24 43.72
C LYS A 161 8.27 17.11 42.58
N GLU A 162 7.25 17.89 42.90
CA GLU A 162 6.74 18.94 42.02
C GLU A 162 7.79 20.06 41.83
N ASN A 163 7.66 20.83 40.74
CA ASN A 163 7.60 22.28 40.91
C ASN A 163 6.76 22.94 39.82
N LYS A 164 6.18 24.10 40.16
CA LYS A 164 5.24 24.89 39.34
C LYS A 164 5.89 26.19 38.87
N SER A 165 5.10 27.03 38.18
CA SER A 165 5.36 28.45 37.83
C SER A 165 6.29 28.70 36.61
N GLU A 166 6.13 29.77 35.82
CA GLU A 166 5.04 30.77 35.77
C GLU A 166 4.84 31.46 34.40
N TYR A 167 3.84 32.35 34.30
CA TYR A 167 3.44 33.10 33.09
C TYR A 167 4.16 34.45 32.92
N LYS A 168 4.38 34.86 31.65
CA LYS A 168 4.19 36.21 31.06
C LYS A 168 4.30 36.08 29.53
N LYS A 169 3.29 36.38 28.70
CA LYS A 169 2.60 37.65 28.36
C LYS A 169 3.38 38.60 27.42
N GLU A 170 2.85 38.71 26.19
CA GLU A 170 2.53 39.95 25.43
C GLU A 170 3.67 40.94 25.03
N LYS A 171 3.68 41.63 23.87
CA LYS A 171 2.82 41.66 22.65
C LYS A 171 3.63 42.22 21.41
N PRO A 172 3.07 42.68 20.25
CA PRO A 172 3.77 42.66 18.96
C PRO A 172 4.38 44.02 18.52
N LEU A 173 4.96 44.04 17.31
CA LEU A 173 5.09 45.25 16.48
C LEU A 173 4.68 44.97 15.02
N ASN A 174 4.46 46.03 14.24
CA ASN A 174 3.69 46.03 12.99
C ASN A 174 4.50 46.54 11.79
N PHE A 175 4.09 46.13 10.58
CA PHE A 175 4.23 46.79 9.27
C PHE A 175 5.61 47.32 8.78
N VAL A 176 5.89 47.04 7.51
CA VAL A 176 6.11 48.08 6.47
C VAL A 176 5.90 47.44 5.09
N ASN A 177 5.27 48.16 4.16
CA ASN A 177 5.16 47.77 2.76
C ASN A 177 6.39 48.25 1.98
N ASN A 178 6.70 47.62 0.85
CA ASN A 178 7.00 48.38 -0.36
C ASN A 178 6.72 47.55 -1.62
N MET A 179 6.19 48.21 -2.64
CA MET A 179 6.31 47.78 -4.03
C MET A 179 7.73 48.08 -4.50
N ASP A 180 8.21 47.37 -5.51
CA ASP A 180 8.76 48.10 -6.66
C ASP A 180 8.57 47.31 -7.96
N SER A 181 8.73 48.00 -9.09
CA SER A 181 8.42 47.50 -10.43
C SER A 181 9.62 47.62 -11.38
N SER A 182 9.72 46.70 -12.34
CA SER A 182 10.67 46.83 -13.46
C SER A 182 10.19 46.01 -14.66
N GLU A 183 9.72 46.68 -15.71
CA GLU A 183 9.68 46.07 -17.03
C GLU A 183 11.11 45.97 -17.59
N ARG A 184 11.36 44.98 -18.47
CA ARG A 184 12.26 45.14 -19.62
C ARG A 184 11.82 44.24 -20.77
N LYS A 185 11.55 44.87 -21.92
CA LYS A 185 11.36 44.23 -23.22
C LYS A 185 12.62 44.47 -24.04
N GLU A 186 13.09 43.49 -24.80
CA GLU A 186 13.82 43.77 -26.04
C GLU A 186 13.75 42.59 -27.02
N LYS A 187 14.16 42.81 -28.28
CA LYS A 187 13.84 41.94 -29.44
C LYS A 187 15.05 41.70 -30.35
N SER A 188 15.22 40.46 -30.81
CA SER A 188 15.62 40.08 -32.19
C SER A 188 15.47 38.56 -32.33
N ASN A 189 14.84 37.97 -33.36
CA ASN A 189 14.94 38.07 -34.83
C ASN A 189 16.19 37.40 -35.45
N CYS A 190 16.07 36.12 -35.77
CA CYS A 190 16.15 35.47 -37.11
C CYS A 190 15.67 34.00 -36.89
N LYS A 191 14.74 33.40 -37.65
CA LYS A 191 14.62 33.16 -39.10
C LYS A 191 15.80 32.39 -39.70
N ASP A 192 15.54 31.13 -40.05
CA ASP A 192 15.62 30.60 -41.41
C ASP A 192 14.64 29.41 -41.54
N ASP A 193 14.28 29.01 -42.76
CA ASP A 193 13.18 28.09 -43.11
C ASP A 193 13.71 26.71 -43.65
N VAL A 194 12.82 25.85 -44.21
CA VAL A 194 13.11 24.65 -45.07
C VAL A 194 13.54 23.34 -44.32
N ASP A 195 13.05 22.12 -44.59
CA ASP A 195 12.00 21.59 -45.50
C ASP A 195 11.24 20.36 -44.91
N TYR A 196 10.21 19.88 -45.62
CA TYR A 196 9.57 18.58 -45.45
C TYR A 196 10.24 17.48 -46.31
N SER A 197 10.42 16.26 -45.76
CA SER A 197 10.60 15.02 -46.55
C SER A 197 10.26 13.75 -45.74
N GLN A 198 9.34 12.92 -46.23
CA GLN A 198 9.28 11.49 -45.90
C GLN A 198 10.09 10.70 -46.95
N PRO A 199 10.50 9.45 -46.65
CA PRO A 199 9.83 8.35 -47.37
C PRO A 199 9.63 7.04 -46.56
N ASP A 200 8.49 6.41 -46.82
CA ASP A 200 8.25 4.95 -46.72
C ASP A 200 8.46 4.32 -48.13
N PRO A 201 8.36 2.99 -48.32
CA PRO A 201 9.03 1.89 -47.62
C PRO A 201 9.65 0.87 -48.62
N GLU A 202 10.43 -0.14 -48.17
CA GLU A 202 10.28 -1.57 -48.59
C GLU A 202 11.37 -2.54 -48.08
N LYS A 203 10.94 -3.81 -47.90
CA LYS A 203 11.62 -5.12 -48.10
C LYS A 203 12.75 -5.65 -47.20
N ASP A 204 12.53 -6.92 -46.84
CA ASP A 204 13.45 -8.06 -46.61
C ASP A 204 14.54 -7.93 -45.52
N TYR A 205 14.73 -8.90 -44.61
CA TYR A 205 14.71 -10.35 -44.81
C TYR A 205 14.03 -11.14 -43.67
N VAL A 206 13.20 -12.13 -44.03
CA VAL A 206 12.90 -13.26 -43.14
C VAL A 206 13.99 -14.32 -43.32
N LYS A 207 14.58 -14.82 -42.23
CA LYS A 207 15.50 -15.96 -42.28
C LYS A 207 15.20 -16.98 -41.18
N SER A 208 14.42 -17.99 -41.54
CA SER A 208 14.15 -19.16 -40.71
C SER A 208 15.41 -20.00 -40.53
N TYR A 209 15.72 -20.38 -39.28
CA TYR A 209 16.62 -21.48 -38.99
C TYR A 209 15.91 -22.50 -38.11
N SER A 210 15.45 -23.57 -38.73
CA SER A 210 15.41 -24.88 -38.08
C SER A 210 16.83 -25.43 -38.06
N ASP A 211 17.32 -25.84 -36.90
CA ASP A 211 17.93 -27.17 -36.75
C ASP A 211 18.05 -27.56 -35.26
N ARG A 212 18.35 -28.85 -35.01
CA ARG A 212 18.28 -29.46 -33.68
C ARG A 212 19.67 -29.82 -33.14
N ASP A 213 20.37 -28.85 -32.56
CA ASP A 213 21.59 -29.15 -31.81
C ASP A 213 21.26 -29.68 -30.41
N LEU A 214 21.55 -30.96 -30.19
CA LEU A 214 21.37 -31.66 -28.91
C LEU A 214 22.47 -31.25 -27.93
N ILE A 215 22.17 -30.28 -27.05
CA ILE A 215 23.04 -29.95 -25.92
C ILE A 215 23.02 -31.11 -24.91
N PRO A 216 24.18 -31.68 -24.49
CA PRO A 216 24.22 -32.80 -23.57
C PRO A 216 23.63 -32.47 -22.18
N GLU A 217 22.87 -33.40 -21.62
CA GLU A 217 22.34 -33.28 -20.25
C GLU A 217 23.43 -33.49 -19.20
N ASN A 218 23.99 -32.39 -18.67
CA ASN A 218 24.40 -32.26 -17.26
C ASN A 218 24.71 -30.81 -16.88
N ASP A 219 24.87 -30.55 -15.57
CA ASP A 219 25.26 -29.26 -14.97
C ASP A 219 24.31 -28.06 -15.13
N LEU A 220 23.02 -28.32 -15.41
CA LEU A 220 21.96 -27.37 -15.03
C LEU A 220 21.79 -27.32 -13.50
N LYS A 221 22.67 -26.57 -12.83
CA LYS A 221 22.39 -26.01 -11.50
C LYS A 221 21.15 -25.11 -11.60
N ILE A 222 19.99 -25.67 -11.27
CA ILE A 222 18.73 -24.94 -11.17
C ILE A 222 18.88 -23.87 -10.09
N LYS A 223 19.22 -22.64 -10.51
CA LYS A 223 19.00 -21.44 -9.70
C LYS A 223 17.52 -21.39 -9.36
N SER A 224 17.17 -21.13 -8.09
CA SER A 224 15.77 -21.07 -7.66
C SER A 224 14.98 -20.14 -8.58
N ILE A 225 13.89 -20.66 -9.16
CA ILE A 225 13.07 -19.94 -10.13
C ILE A 225 12.18 -18.99 -9.34
N LYS A 226 12.77 -17.85 -8.91
CA LYS A 226 12.06 -16.80 -8.17
C LYS A 226 10.81 -16.37 -8.92
N THR A 227 9.66 -16.68 -8.36
CA THR A 227 8.36 -16.31 -8.94
C THR A 227 8.05 -14.85 -8.62
N ILE A 228 7.53 -14.12 -9.60
CA ILE A 228 7.08 -12.74 -9.42
C ILE A 228 5.56 -12.78 -9.26
N LYS A 229 5.07 -12.34 -8.10
CA LYS A 229 3.64 -12.20 -7.85
C LYS A 229 3.16 -10.85 -8.39
N GLN A 230 1.87 -10.76 -8.76
CA GLN A 230 1.21 -9.48 -9.00
C GLN A 230 1.29 -8.63 -7.72
N LYS A 231 1.83 -7.42 -7.83
CA LYS A 231 2.11 -6.57 -6.66
C LYS A 231 1.74 -5.11 -6.88
N VAL A 232 1.12 -4.51 -5.88
CA VAL A 232 0.81 -3.08 -5.82
C VAL A 232 1.76 -2.36 -4.86
N ILE A 233 2.61 -1.50 -5.40
CA ILE A 233 3.41 -0.55 -4.64
C ILE A 233 2.69 0.79 -4.62
N ILE A 234 2.62 1.42 -3.45
CA ILE A 234 1.98 2.73 -3.29
C ILE A 234 2.97 3.69 -2.64
N LEU A 235 3.19 4.85 -3.26
CA LEU A 235 4.07 5.89 -2.77
C LEU A 235 3.27 7.03 -2.15
N SER A 236 3.47 7.21 -0.84
CA SER A 236 2.89 8.29 -0.03
C SER A 236 3.99 9.27 0.39
N LYS A 237 3.64 10.55 0.54
CA LYS A 237 4.61 11.65 0.72
C LYS A 237 4.30 12.52 1.93
N ALA A 238 5.35 12.93 2.65
CA ALA A 238 5.25 13.73 3.88
C ALA A 238 4.80 15.18 3.64
N LYS A 239 5.20 15.72 2.49
CA LYS A 239 4.91 17.06 1.95
C LYS A 239 5.28 17.06 0.46
N GLY A 240 4.92 18.11 -0.28
CA GLY A 240 5.45 18.35 -1.63
C GLY A 240 6.99 18.48 -1.63
N GLY A 241 7.63 18.13 -2.75
CA GLY A 241 9.08 18.35 -2.94
C GLY A 241 10.04 17.34 -2.28
N VAL A 242 9.55 16.30 -1.58
CA VAL A 242 10.38 15.21 -1.01
C VAL A 242 10.87 14.18 -2.04
N GLY A 243 10.49 14.32 -3.31
CA GLY A 243 10.96 13.46 -4.41
C GLY A 243 10.24 12.11 -4.55
N SER A 244 9.05 11.94 -3.97
CA SER A 244 8.23 10.72 -4.11
C SER A 244 8.03 10.32 -5.57
N THR A 245 7.56 11.26 -6.41
CA THR A 245 7.31 11.05 -7.83
C THR A 245 8.58 10.64 -8.59
N THR A 246 9.73 11.24 -8.24
CA THR A 246 11.04 10.83 -8.75
C THR A 246 11.38 9.39 -8.38
N ILE A 247 11.03 8.94 -7.18
CA ILE A 247 11.22 7.56 -6.72
C ILE A 247 10.22 6.61 -7.41
N SER A 248 8.98 7.04 -7.68
CA SER A 248 7.98 6.26 -8.44
C SER A 248 8.46 5.98 -9.87
N ILE A 249 8.99 7.01 -10.55
CA ILE A 249 9.58 6.90 -11.90
C ILE A 249 10.87 6.08 -11.86
N PHE A 250 11.74 6.29 -10.86
CA PHE A 250 12.93 5.46 -10.66
C PHE A 250 12.59 3.97 -10.57
N LEU A 251 11.69 3.59 -9.65
CA LEU A 251 11.31 2.19 -9.44
C LEU A 251 10.72 1.56 -10.70
N SER A 252 9.86 2.28 -11.44
CA SER A 252 9.28 1.76 -12.68
C SER A 252 10.30 1.57 -13.81
N PHE A 253 11.39 2.35 -13.81
CA PHE A 253 12.48 2.22 -14.79
C PHE A 253 13.51 1.12 -14.44
N MET A 254 13.66 0.74 -13.18
CA MET A 254 14.63 -0.27 -12.76
C MET A 254 14.18 -1.70 -13.09
N PHE A 255 12.89 -2.01 -12.97
CA PHE A 255 12.37 -3.38 -13.14
C PHE A 255 12.10 -3.78 -14.60
N LYS A 256 13.08 -3.58 -15.49
CA LYS A 256 12.96 -3.73 -16.96
C LYS A 256 12.38 -5.06 -17.49
N LYS A 257 12.40 -6.14 -16.70
CA LYS A 257 11.84 -7.47 -17.05
C LYS A 257 10.46 -7.74 -16.43
N ILE A 258 9.91 -6.80 -15.68
CA ILE A 258 8.63 -6.90 -14.98
C ILE A 258 7.64 -5.98 -15.69
N SER A 259 6.59 -6.54 -16.29
CA SER A 259 5.50 -5.74 -16.88
C SER A 259 4.91 -4.82 -15.81
N THR A 260 5.13 -3.51 -15.97
CA THR A 260 4.90 -2.49 -14.95
C THR A 260 3.94 -1.42 -15.46
N LEU A 261 2.94 -1.07 -14.63
CA LEU A 261 2.11 0.11 -14.80
C LEU A 261 2.50 1.16 -13.74
N LEU A 262 2.87 2.36 -14.16
CA LEU A 262 3.01 3.52 -13.28
C LEU A 262 1.78 4.42 -13.41
N VAL A 263 1.07 4.65 -12.31
CA VAL A 263 -0.16 5.45 -12.25
C VAL A 263 0.09 6.75 -11.49
N ASP A 264 -0.23 7.89 -12.12
CA ASP A 264 -0.23 9.21 -11.49
C ASP A 264 -1.61 9.53 -10.92
N LEU A 265 -1.71 9.63 -9.59
CA LEU A 265 -2.91 10.09 -8.89
C LEU A 265 -2.74 11.51 -8.32
N ASN A 266 -1.64 12.21 -8.63
CA ASN A 266 -1.48 13.61 -8.27
C ASN A 266 -2.27 14.51 -9.24
N PHE A 267 -3.59 14.54 -9.05
CA PHE A 267 -4.50 15.31 -9.90
C PHE A 267 -4.34 16.82 -9.68
N SER A 268 -3.66 17.48 -10.63
CA SER A 268 -3.37 18.91 -10.64
C SER A 268 -3.75 19.60 -11.94
N GLU A 269 -3.88 20.92 -11.89
CA GLU A 269 -4.19 21.74 -13.07
C GLU A 269 -3.03 21.70 -14.07
N GLY A 270 -3.35 21.50 -15.34
CA GLY A 270 -2.37 21.27 -16.40
C GLY A 270 -1.94 19.81 -16.60
N GLY A 271 -2.24 18.88 -15.67
CA GLY A 271 -1.86 17.47 -15.75
C GLY A 271 -1.13 16.97 -14.48
N GLY A 272 -0.58 15.76 -14.54
CA GLY A 272 0.20 15.14 -13.47
C GLY A 272 1.71 15.34 -13.61
N ASP A 273 2.43 15.31 -12.47
CA ASP A 273 3.88 15.48 -12.43
C ASP A 273 4.62 14.44 -13.30
N ILE A 274 4.15 13.19 -13.32
CA ILE A 274 4.79 12.10 -14.09
C ILE A 274 4.73 12.41 -15.59
N SER A 275 3.64 13.01 -16.07
CA SER A 275 3.49 13.44 -17.46
C SER A 275 4.55 14.45 -17.86
N TYR A 276 4.80 15.42 -16.99
CA TYR A 276 5.82 16.46 -17.18
C TYR A 276 7.23 15.86 -17.19
N TYR A 277 7.57 15.04 -16.17
CA TYR A 277 8.90 14.42 -16.07
C TYR A 277 9.25 13.47 -17.22
N LEU A 278 8.24 12.89 -17.89
CA LEU A 278 8.41 11.98 -19.02
C LEU A 278 8.19 12.63 -20.39
N GLY A 279 7.79 13.91 -20.45
CA GLY A 279 7.56 14.62 -21.71
C GLY A 279 6.43 14.02 -22.57
N ILE A 280 5.43 13.38 -21.95
CA ILE A 280 4.35 12.67 -22.66
C ILE A 280 3.12 13.57 -22.89
N PRO A 281 2.35 13.36 -23.98
CA PRO A 281 1.14 14.13 -24.25
C PRO A 281 0.06 13.88 -23.18
N LYS A 282 -0.83 14.86 -22.94
CA LYS A 282 -1.88 14.81 -21.88
C LYS A 282 -3.04 13.82 -22.13
N SER A 283 -2.96 13.05 -23.21
CA SER A 283 -3.96 12.08 -23.65
C SER A 283 -3.24 10.93 -24.37
N PRO A 284 -3.66 9.67 -24.20
CA PRO A 284 -4.74 9.20 -23.33
C PRO A 284 -4.41 9.31 -21.83
N ASN A 285 -5.43 9.35 -20.98
CA ASN A 285 -5.31 9.45 -19.52
C ASN A 285 -6.39 8.62 -18.80
N ILE A 286 -6.40 8.65 -17.47
CA ILE A 286 -7.31 7.83 -16.64
C ILE A 286 -8.80 7.98 -16.97
N LEU A 287 -9.24 9.09 -17.58
CA LEU A 287 -10.64 9.22 -18.01
C LEU A 287 -11.03 8.20 -19.09
N ASN A 288 -10.11 7.89 -20.01
CA ASN A 288 -10.33 6.87 -21.04
C ASN A 288 -10.50 5.45 -20.46
N PHE A 289 -10.13 5.23 -19.20
CA PHE A 289 -10.43 4.01 -18.46
C PHE A 289 -11.85 4.03 -17.87
N ILE A 290 -12.24 5.12 -17.20
CA ILE A 290 -13.56 5.24 -16.54
C ILE A 290 -14.73 5.34 -17.53
N ASP A 291 -14.45 5.63 -18.80
CA ASP A 291 -15.44 5.57 -19.88
C ASP A 291 -15.95 4.13 -20.16
N GLY A 292 -15.31 3.07 -19.64
CA GLY A 292 -15.74 1.69 -19.91
C GLY A 292 -15.27 0.55 -18.99
N TYR A 293 -14.41 0.78 -18.00
CA TYR A 293 -14.04 -0.19 -16.94
C TYR A 293 -13.69 -1.60 -17.43
N ASN A 294 -12.93 -1.71 -18.53
CA ASN A 294 -12.57 -3.00 -19.11
C ASN A 294 -11.12 -3.02 -19.63
N ARG A 295 -10.68 -4.17 -20.16
CA ARG A 295 -9.30 -4.38 -20.64
C ARG A 295 -8.93 -3.47 -21.82
N ASP A 296 -9.87 -3.17 -22.70
CA ASP A 296 -9.65 -2.32 -23.87
C ASP A 296 -9.68 -0.84 -23.48
N SER A 297 -10.54 -0.43 -22.55
CA SER A 297 -10.47 0.88 -21.90
C SER A 297 -9.11 1.10 -21.22
N LEU A 298 -8.59 0.12 -20.48
CA LEU A 298 -7.25 0.18 -19.87
C LEU A 298 -6.11 0.20 -20.91
N LYS A 299 -6.26 -0.53 -22.02
CA LYS A 299 -5.30 -0.51 -23.13
C LYS A 299 -5.29 0.86 -23.81
N ASN A 300 -6.45 1.49 -23.96
CA ASN A 300 -6.63 2.78 -24.62
C ASN A 300 -6.36 3.98 -23.68
N SER A 301 -6.23 3.75 -22.36
CA SER A 301 -5.96 4.81 -21.38
C SER A 301 -4.47 5.03 -21.08
N VAL A 302 -3.59 4.09 -21.45
CA VAL A 302 -2.16 4.12 -21.10
C VAL A 302 -1.26 4.58 -22.24
N ILE A 303 -0.12 5.18 -21.88
CA ILE A 303 0.97 5.53 -22.79
C ILE A 303 2.13 4.57 -22.56
N LYS A 304 2.57 3.88 -23.62
CA LYS A 304 3.74 3.00 -23.56
C LYS A 304 5.03 3.82 -23.52
N ILE A 305 5.83 3.64 -22.48
CA ILE A 305 7.11 4.34 -22.27
C ILE A 305 8.27 3.48 -22.76
N ARG A 306 8.26 2.17 -22.42
CA ARG A 306 9.26 1.16 -22.84
C ARG A 306 8.59 -0.19 -23.00
N GLU A 307 9.33 -1.22 -23.43
CA GLU A 307 8.81 -2.57 -23.71
C GLU A 307 7.87 -3.12 -22.62
N ASN A 308 8.30 -3.05 -21.36
CA ASN A 308 7.60 -3.53 -20.16
C ASN A 308 7.13 -2.40 -19.22
N LEU A 309 7.03 -1.15 -19.69
CA LEU A 309 6.59 -0.01 -18.87
C LEU A 309 5.55 0.83 -19.60
N ASP A 310 4.32 0.80 -19.07
CA ASP A 310 3.23 1.66 -19.45
C ASP A 310 2.94 2.69 -18.32
N VAL A 311 2.43 3.87 -18.68
CA VAL A 311 2.01 4.92 -17.73
C VAL A 311 0.53 5.22 -17.91
N LEU A 312 -0.18 5.36 -16.79
CA LEU A 312 -1.52 5.94 -16.72
C LEU A 312 -1.44 7.29 -16.02
N GLN A 313 -1.68 8.37 -16.75
CA GLN A 313 -1.55 9.72 -16.22
C GLN A 313 -2.84 10.30 -15.65
N ALA A 314 -2.68 11.33 -14.83
CA ALA A 314 -3.74 12.18 -14.32
C ALA A 314 -4.53 12.91 -15.43
N PRO A 315 -5.78 13.32 -15.19
CA PRO A 315 -6.53 14.19 -16.10
C PRO A 315 -5.86 15.57 -16.27
N PRO A 316 -6.10 16.27 -17.38
CA PRO A 316 -5.37 17.50 -17.74
C PRO A 316 -5.79 18.76 -16.96
N THR A 317 -6.92 18.72 -16.23
CA THR A 317 -7.44 19.83 -15.41
C THR A 317 -8.05 19.31 -14.11
N TYR A 318 -8.13 20.17 -13.10
CA TYR A 318 -8.74 19.83 -11.81
C TYR A 318 -10.25 19.54 -11.92
N GLU A 319 -10.97 20.26 -12.78
CA GLU A 319 -12.39 19.98 -13.01
C GLU A 319 -12.60 18.58 -13.58
N MET A 320 -11.79 18.21 -14.59
CA MET A 320 -11.85 16.89 -15.21
C MET A 320 -11.51 15.77 -14.23
N SER A 321 -10.63 16.01 -13.25
CA SER A 321 -10.32 15.03 -12.22
C SER A 321 -11.44 14.78 -11.22
N ARG A 322 -12.45 15.66 -11.12
CA ARG A 322 -13.63 15.43 -10.26
C ARG A 322 -14.55 14.30 -10.75
N LYS A 323 -14.30 13.79 -11.96
CA LYS A 323 -14.99 12.60 -12.50
C LYS A 323 -14.41 11.28 -11.96
N VAL A 324 -13.17 11.28 -11.47
CA VAL A 324 -12.50 10.08 -10.97
C VAL A 324 -12.76 9.95 -9.47
N ASP A 325 -13.40 8.85 -9.06
CA ASP A 325 -13.61 8.51 -7.66
C ASP A 325 -12.75 7.32 -7.20
N LEU A 326 -12.94 6.84 -5.97
CA LEU A 326 -12.16 5.74 -5.42
C LEU A 326 -12.56 4.37 -6.00
N GLN A 327 -13.83 4.14 -6.33
CA GLN A 327 -14.29 2.91 -6.98
C GLN A 327 -13.58 2.72 -8.33
N ASP A 328 -13.33 3.81 -9.06
CA ASP A 328 -12.59 3.78 -10.33
C ASP A 328 -11.17 3.25 -10.15
N ILE A 329 -10.46 3.70 -9.11
CA ILE A 329 -9.08 3.24 -8.81
C ILE A 329 -9.06 1.76 -8.41
N TYR A 330 -10.09 1.30 -7.71
CA TYR A 330 -10.26 -0.10 -7.36
C TYR A 330 -10.52 -0.99 -8.59
N CYS A 331 -11.43 -0.59 -9.49
CA CYS A 331 -11.69 -1.27 -10.75
C CYS A 331 -10.45 -1.26 -11.67
N LEU A 332 -9.73 -0.14 -11.71
CA LEU A 332 -8.43 -0.02 -12.38
C LEU A 332 -7.44 -1.04 -11.83
N ALA A 333 -7.30 -1.15 -10.50
CA ALA A 333 -6.35 -2.07 -9.88
C ALA A 333 -6.65 -3.55 -10.17
N ASP A 334 -7.92 -3.96 -10.11
CA ASP A 334 -8.35 -5.32 -10.48
C ASP A 334 -8.04 -5.66 -11.94
N ILE A 335 -8.33 -4.75 -12.87
CA ILE A 335 -8.12 -4.97 -14.30
C ILE A 335 -6.63 -4.89 -14.65
N ALA A 336 -5.88 -3.98 -14.02
CA ALA A 336 -4.43 -3.86 -14.17
C ALA A 336 -3.68 -5.10 -13.64
N LYS A 337 -4.12 -5.70 -12.51
CA LYS A 337 -3.56 -6.97 -11.99
C LYS A 337 -3.66 -8.14 -12.98
N LYS A 338 -4.48 -8.02 -14.03
CA LYS A 338 -4.66 -9.03 -15.09
C LYS A 338 -3.77 -8.78 -16.33
N LYS A 339 -3.00 -7.69 -16.37
CA LYS A 339 -2.01 -7.35 -17.44
C LYS A 339 -0.58 -7.14 -16.91
N TYR A 340 -0.45 -6.53 -15.74
CA TYR A 340 0.85 -6.11 -15.18
C TYR A 340 1.21 -6.95 -13.96
N HIS A 341 2.51 -7.25 -13.81
CA HIS A 341 3.07 -7.90 -12.64
C HIS A 341 3.33 -6.89 -11.52
N LEU A 342 3.58 -5.62 -11.87
CA LEU A 342 3.81 -4.54 -10.93
C LEU A 342 2.89 -3.35 -11.26
N ILE A 343 2.22 -2.81 -10.26
CA ILE A 343 1.48 -1.56 -10.35
C ILE A 343 2.06 -0.60 -9.32
N ILE A 344 2.40 0.61 -9.73
CA ILE A 344 2.99 1.65 -8.88
C ILE A 344 2.05 2.86 -8.88
N PHE A 345 1.47 3.23 -7.75
CA PHE A 345 0.68 4.46 -7.61
C PHE A 345 1.50 5.56 -6.91
N ASP A 346 1.68 6.73 -7.52
CA ASP A 346 2.15 7.93 -6.81
C ASP A 346 0.95 8.77 -6.35
N LEU A 347 0.80 8.95 -5.04
CA LEU A 347 -0.36 9.61 -4.45
C LEU A 347 -0.19 11.14 -4.36
N PRO A 348 -1.26 11.93 -4.27
CA PRO A 348 -1.15 13.36 -4.02
C PRO A 348 -0.62 13.65 -2.61
N ASN A 349 -0.12 14.87 -2.39
CA ASN A 349 0.18 15.36 -1.04
C ASN A 349 -1.10 15.80 -0.28
N LYS A 350 -2.11 14.93 -0.24
CA LYS A 350 -3.45 15.19 0.31
C LYS A 350 -3.91 13.96 1.08
N PHE A 351 -4.27 14.14 2.35
CA PHE A 351 -4.68 13.05 3.24
C PHE A 351 -6.19 13.08 3.44
N ASP A 352 -6.91 12.22 2.72
CA ASP A 352 -8.37 12.08 2.72
C ASP A 352 -8.80 10.61 2.55
N ASP A 353 -10.11 10.37 2.47
CA ASP A 353 -10.66 9.01 2.30
C ASP A 353 -10.29 8.37 0.95
N LEU A 354 -9.94 9.16 -0.08
CA LEU A 354 -9.37 8.66 -1.35
C LEU A 354 -7.97 8.09 -1.10
N LEU A 355 -7.05 8.87 -0.52
CA LEU A 355 -5.70 8.38 -0.19
C LEU A 355 -5.74 7.13 0.71
N LEU A 356 -6.61 7.12 1.72
CA LEU A 356 -6.75 5.98 2.63
C LEU A 356 -7.19 4.73 1.87
N GLY A 357 -8.28 4.79 1.12
CA GLY A 357 -8.77 3.63 0.38
C GLY A 357 -7.89 3.20 -0.79
N VAL A 358 -7.11 4.09 -1.40
CA VAL A 358 -6.07 3.64 -2.36
C VAL A 358 -4.97 2.88 -1.61
N ILE A 359 -4.59 3.28 -0.39
CA ILE A 359 -3.60 2.54 0.43
C ILE A 359 -4.11 1.17 0.88
N ASP A 360 -5.41 0.97 1.04
CA ASP A 360 -6.04 -0.34 1.28
C ASP A 360 -5.79 -1.35 0.12
N LEU A 361 -5.30 -0.91 -1.06
CA LEU A 361 -4.90 -1.77 -2.19
C LEU A 361 -3.43 -2.24 -2.15
N ALA A 362 -2.61 -1.71 -1.25
CA ALA A 362 -1.15 -1.93 -1.25
C ALA A 362 -0.74 -3.34 -0.85
N ASP A 363 0.23 -3.90 -1.57
CA ASP A 363 1.09 -4.98 -1.08
C ASP A 363 2.32 -4.42 -0.33
N LEU A 364 2.79 -3.24 -0.74
CA LEU A 364 3.93 -2.54 -0.18
C LEU A 364 3.66 -1.03 -0.20
N LEU A 365 3.69 -0.41 0.99
CA LEU A 365 3.57 1.03 1.15
C LEU A 365 4.95 1.66 1.35
N ILE A 366 5.36 2.49 0.40
CA ILE A 366 6.57 3.30 0.50
C ILE A 366 6.18 4.69 1.00
N MET A 367 6.80 5.12 2.10
CA MET A 367 6.55 6.41 2.73
C MET A 367 7.77 7.31 2.54
N VAL A 368 7.63 8.44 1.86
CA VAL A 368 8.76 9.31 1.48
C VAL A 368 8.74 10.62 2.28
N SER A 369 9.87 10.93 2.92
CA SER A 369 10.12 12.17 3.66
C SER A 369 11.49 12.74 3.30
N ASP A 370 11.73 14.01 3.63
CA ASP A 370 13.09 14.50 3.87
C ASP A 370 13.47 14.31 5.35
N TYR A 371 14.68 14.68 5.72
CA TYR A 371 15.18 14.58 7.09
C TYR A 371 14.60 15.65 8.05
N THR A 372 13.68 16.52 7.61
CA THR A 372 13.21 17.62 8.48
C THR A 372 12.19 17.10 9.51
N PRO A 373 12.28 17.51 10.81
CA PRO A 373 11.37 17.05 11.86
C PRO A 373 9.88 17.27 11.52
N GLY A 374 9.55 18.33 10.78
CA GLY A 374 8.20 18.60 10.33
C GLY A 374 7.67 17.63 9.26
N SER A 375 8.54 17.06 8.41
CA SER A 375 8.14 16.01 7.46
C SER A 375 8.01 14.66 8.18
N ILE A 376 8.99 14.32 9.03
CA ILE A 376 9.00 13.09 9.84
C ILE A 376 7.75 13.04 10.75
N GLY A 377 7.44 14.12 11.46
CA GLY A 377 6.25 14.22 12.31
C GLY A 377 4.92 14.18 11.55
N ARG A 378 4.90 14.51 10.24
CA ARG A 378 3.74 14.24 9.38
C ARG A 378 3.67 12.75 9.05
N LEU A 379 4.77 12.11 8.66
CA LEU A 379 4.79 10.67 8.39
C LEU A 379 4.44 9.82 9.62
N ILE A 380 4.81 10.21 10.85
CA ILE A 380 4.35 9.50 12.06
C ILE A 380 2.83 9.56 12.16
N LYS A 381 2.22 10.76 11.99
CA LYS A 381 0.75 10.93 12.02
C LYS A 381 0.02 10.21 10.90
N ILE A 382 0.69 10.03 9.75
CA ILE A 382 0.20 9.31 8.57
C ILE A 382 0.29 7.79 8.82
N ASN A 383 1.45 7.27 9.26
CA ASN A 383 1.67 5.87 9.63
C ASN A 383 0.71 5.42 10.73
N ASN A 384 0.52 6.23 11.77
CA ASN A 384 -0.36 5.94 12.91
C ASN A 384 -1.86 6.08 12.58
N ARG A 385 -2.20 6.34 11.31
CA ARG A 385 -3.55 6.25 10.74
C ARG A 385 -3.70 5.13 9.70
N PHE A 386 -2.63 4.43 9.36
CA PHE A 386 -2.68 3.24 8.53
C PHE A 386 -2.87 2.01 9.42
N LEU A 387 -3.80 1.15 9.01
CA LEU A 387 -4.50 0.24 9.94
C LEU A 387 -3.99 -1.20 9.86
N TYR A 388 -2.84 -1.36 9.21
CA TYR A 388 -2.29 -2.63 8.77
C TYR A 388 -0.90 -2.79 9.38
N ASP A 389 -0.80 -3.43 10.53
CA ASP A 389 0.50 -3.85 11.06
C ASP A 389 1.11 -5.00 10.21
N ASP A 390 0.25 -5.72 9.47
CA ASP A 390 0.63 -6.78 8.52
C ASP A 390 1.02 -6.25 7.12
N LEU A 391 0.73 -4.99 6.79
CA LEU A 391 1.16 -4.37 5.51
C LEU A 391 2.65 -4.07 5.55
N GLU A 392 3.38 -4.54 4.54
CA GLU A 392 4.80 -4.25 4.44
C GLU A 392 5.07 -2.79 4.07
N LYS A 393 6.05 -2.18 4.75
CA LYS A 393 6.23 -0.72 4.76
C LYS A 393 7.71 -0.35 4.76
N ILE A 394 8.10 0.55 3.85
CA ILE A 394 9.46 1.12 3.79
C ILE A 394 9.38 2.63 4.02
N LEU A 395 10.06 3.15 5.05
CA LEU A 395 10.29 4.58 5.19
C LEU A 395 11.57 4.98 4.45
N ILE A 396 11.42 5.86 3.45
CA ILE A 396 12.52 6.51 2.74
C ILE A 396 12.72 7.93 3.30
N ILE A 397 13.91 8.17 3.87
CA ILE A 397 14.44 9.50 4.14
C ILE A 397 15.30 9.92 2.94
N ASN A 398 14.70 10.67 2.03
CA ASN A 398 15.32 11.21 0.83
C ASN A 398 16.02 12.55 1.10
N LYS A 399 16.88 12.99 0.17
CA LYS A 399 17.69 14.21 0.29
C LYS A 399 18.51 14.24 1.59
N TYR A 400 19.02 13.07 2.00
CA TYR A 400 19.84 12.96 3.19
C TYR A 400 21.21 13.61 2.93
N SER A 401 21.71 14.35 3.90
CA SER A 401 23.05 14.93 3.87
C SER A 401 23.77 14.61 5.17
N LYS A 402 25.06 14.27 5.12
CA LYS A 402 25.82 13.70 6.26
C LYS A 402 26.29 14.75 7.26
N ILE A 403 25.40 15.69 7.61
CA ILE A 403 25.62 16.77 8.57
C ILE A 403 25.65 16.20 9.99
N LYS A 404 26.60 16.66 10.82
CA LYS A 404 26.79 16.23 12.21
C LYS A 404 25.56 16.58 13.06
N GLY A 405 24.70 15.58 13.30
CA GLY A 405 23.49 15.69 14.12
C GLY A 405 22.46 14.57 13.86
N LEU A 406 22.45 14.00 12.66
CA LEU A 406 21.40 13.07 12.20
C LEU A 406 21.42 11.66 12.85
N ASN A 407 22.47 11.29 13.58
CA ASN A 407 22.53 10.00 14.29
C ASN A 407 21.48 9.88 15.40
N LEU A 408 21.16 10.97 16.12
CA LEU A 408 20.09 10.97 17.11
C LEU A 408 18.73 10.68 16.45
N LEU A 409 18.49 11.38 15.33
CA LEU A 409 17.27 11.27 14.54
C LEU A 409 17.05 9.84 14.02
N LYS A 410 18.12 9.14 13.61
CA LYS A 410 18.06 7.75 13.12
C LYS A 410 17.58 6.75 14.18
N ASN A 411 17.93 6.95 15.45
CA ASN A 411 17.43 6.09 16.54
C ASN A 411 15.98 6.44 16.90
N GLN A 412 15.67 7.74 17.04
CA GLN A 412 14.31 8.22 17.32
C GLN A 412 13.31 7.79 16.24
N ILE A 413 13.69 7.86 14.95
CA ILE A 413 12.86 7.38 13.83
C ILE A 413 12.57 5.87 13.96
N LYS A 414 13.55 5.05 14.35
CA LYS A 414 13.33 3.61 14.59
C LYS A 414 12.33 3.35 15.70
N GLU A 415 12.45 4.07 16.81
CA GLU A 415 11.56 3.95 17.98
C GLU A 415 10.13 4.41 17.66
N PHE A 416 9.96 5.58 17.02
CA PHE A 416 8.63 6.16 16.76
C PHE A 416 7.78 5.42 15.73
N PHE A 417 8.39 4.79 14.74
CA PHE A 417 7.66 4.23 13.61
C PHE A 417 7.32 2.74 13.77
N HIS A 418 8.06 2.00 14.60
CA HIS A 418 8.02 0.53 14.70
C HIS A 418 8.19 -0.23 13.37
N LEU A 419 8.58 0.46 12.29
CA LEU A 419 8.80 -0.14 10.99
C LEU A 419 10.02 -1.07 11.03
N LYS A 420 9.93 -2.20 10.31
CA LYS A 420 11.07 -3.09 10.08
C LYS A 420 12.19 -2.33 9.34
N ASP A 421 11.79 -1.45 8.43
CA ASP A 421 12.60 -1.03 7.30
C ASP A 421 12.68 0.48 7.07
N PHE A 422 13.92 0.97 7.04
CA PHE A 422 14.28 2.37 6.82
C PHE A 422 15.41 2.47 5.80
N ILE A 423 15.23 3.29 4.76
CA ILE A 423 16.25 3.61 3.76
C ILE A 423 16.57 5.10 3.85
N PHE A 424 17.86 5.42 3.75
CA PHE A 424 18.36 6.78 3.61
C PHE A 424 18.92 6.93 2.18
N LEU A 425 18.40 7.89 1.42
CA LEU A 425 18.91 8.21 0.09
C LEU A 425 19.66 9.55 0.20
N ASP A 426 20.97 9.50 0.01
CA ASP A 426 21.83 10.70 -0.04
C ASP A 426 21.34 11.64 -1.17
N GLU A 427 21.40 12.95 -0.95
CA GLU A 427 21.01 13.94 -1.96
C GLU A 427 21.86 13.80 -3.23
N SER A 428 21.19 13.58 -4.38
CA SER A 428 21.85 13.37 -5.67
C SER A 428 21.87 14.66 -6.48
N GLU A 429 23.06 15.20 -6.71
CA GLU A 429 23.27 16.37 -7.59
C GLU A 429 22.76 16.13 -9.00
N VAL A 430 22.87 14.90 -9.52
CA VAL A 430 22.41 14.48 -10.86
C VAL A 430 20.88 14.58 -11.01
N LEU A 431 20.13 14.47 -9.90
CA LEU A 431 18.67 14.65 -9.87
C LEU A 431 18.25 16.09 -9.52
N ARG A 432 19.17 16.95 -9.08
CA ARG A 432 18.85 18.29 -8.56
C ARG A 432 18.45 19.23 -9.70
N GLY A 433 17.15 19.54 -9.77
CA GLY A 433 16.58 20.36 -10.85
C GLY A 433 16.39 19.62 -12.18
N LYS A 434 16.62 18.30 -12.23
CA LYS A 434 16.44 17.50 -13.44
C LYS A 434 14.95 17.31 -13.72
N THR A 435 14.49 17.74 -14.89
CA THR A 435 13.08 17.66 -15.35
C THR A 435 12.83 16.57 -16.39
N GLU A 436 13.87 16.01 -17.00
CA GLU A 436 13.77 15.03 -18.09
C GLU A 436 14.18 13.63 -17.62
N PHE A 437 13.23 12.70 -17.54
CA PHE A 437 13.48 11.32 -17.12
C PHE A 437 13.25 10.25 -18.21
N LEU A 438 12.57 10.56 -19.31
CA LEU A 438 12.24 9.59 -20.39
C LEU A 438 13.48 8.81 -20.90
N ASN A 439 14.58 9.52 -21.13
CA ASN A 439 15.86 8.97 -21.60
C ASN A 439 16.93 8.89 -20.49
N PHE A 440 16.57 9.15 -19.23
CA PHE A 440 17.53 9.17 -18.13
C PHE A 440 17.95 7.75 -17.71
N ASN A 441 19.25 7.56 -17.47
CA ASN A 441 19.80 6.29 -17.00
C ASN A 441 19.83 6.24 -15.46
N PHE A 442 18.68 5.93 -14.86
CA PHE A 442 18.55 5.69 -13.42
C PHE A 442 19.49 4.60 -12.86
N GLY A 443 19.98 3.68 -13.71
CA GLY A 443 20.92 2.63 -13.30
C GLY A 443 22.28 3.13 -12.81
N ASN A 444 22.61 4.41 -13.03
CA ASN A 444 23.85 5.01 -12.51
C ASN A 444 23.70 5.55 -11.06
N LEU A 445 22.49 5.53 -10.48
CA LEU A 445 22.22 6.05 -9.13
C LEU A 445 22.60 5.04 -8.03
N LYS A 446 23.90 4.89 -7.76
CA LYS A 446 24.42 3.94 -6.77
C LYS A 446 23.77 4.04 -5.38
N SER A 447 23.43 5.26 -4.93
CA SER A 447 22.74 5.48 -3.65
C SER A 447 21.30 4.91 -3.60
N PHE A 448 20.74 4.46 -4.73
CA PHE A 448 19.41 3.87 -4.85
C PHE A 448 19.46 2.34 -5.13
N GLU A 449 20.66 1.73 -5.25
CA GLU A 449 20.82 0.28 -5.47
C GLU A 449 20.11 -0.53 -4.37
N HIS A 450 20.36 -0.21 -3.10
CA HIS A 450 19.75 -0.90 -1.95
C HIS A 450 18.21 -0.79 -1.93
N LEU A 451 17.64 0.32 -2.40
CA LEU A 451 16.18 0.45 -2.57
C LEU A 451 15.66 -0.52 -3.64
N THR A 452 16.38 -0.63 -4.75
CA THR A 452 16.03 -1.52 -5.86
C THR A 452 16.08 -2.98 -5.44
N GLU A 453 17.17 -3.41 -4.79
CA GLU A 453 17.33 -4.77 -4.27
C GLU A 453 16.24 -5.13 -3.26
N LYS A 454 15.93 -4.20 -2.35
CA LYS A 454 14.96 -4.44 -1.28
C LYS A 454 13.54 -4.58 -1.83
N VAL A 455 13.14 -3.67 -2.72
CA VAL A 455 11.84 -3.77 -3.41
C VAL A 455 11.81 -5.04 -4.26
N PHE A 456 12.86 -5.37 -5.02
CA PHE A 456 12.92 -6.61 -5.80
C PHE A 456 12.71 -7.86 -4.96
N ASN A 457 13.36 -7.95 -3.79
CA ASN A 457 13.18 -9.09 -2.89
C ASN A 457 11.75 -9.21 -2.36
N LEU A 458 11.04 -8.09 -2.12
CA LEU A 458 9.62 -8.08 -1.73
C LEU A 458 8.65 -8.39 -2.90
N LEU A 459 9.08 -8.20 -4.15
CA LEU A 459 8.32 -8.58 -5.35
C LEU A 459 8.45 -10.08 -5.68
N THR A 460 9.55 -10.71 -5.27
CA THR A 460 9.82 -12.14 -5.52
C THR A 460 9.37 -13.06 -4.39
N CYS A 461 9.03 -14.30 -4.72
CA CYS A 461 9.00 -15.41 -3.79
C CYS A 461 9.93 -16.52 -4.28
N ASP A 462 10.53 -17.25 -3.35
CA ASP A 462 11.30 -18.47 -3.62
C ASP A 462 10.38 -19.65 -3.99
#